data_AF-A0A2J1DY85-F1
#
_entry.id   AF-A0A2J1DY85-F1
#
_cell.length_a   1.000
_cell.length_b   1.000
_cell.length_c   1.000
_cell.angle_alpha   90.00
_cell.angle_beta   90.00
_cell.angle_gamma   90.00
#
_symmetry.space_group_name_H-M   'P 1'
#
loop_
_entity.id
_entity.type
_entity.pdbx_description
1 polymer ?
#
loop_
_entity_poly.entity_id
_entity_poly.type
_entity_poly.pdbx_seq_one_letter_code
_entity_poly.pdbx_strand_id
1 'polypeptide(L)'
;MPYVGSSAFSHKAGLHVSGLSKWSGSYQHIEPELVGNHQRLLVSELAGRSNIVQRAKAIGINLAPDSKEVKDLLQQVKKMESLGFQYENAEASFDLLVNRTQTGYIAPFELIDFMVVVEKQRRPSAMRNQDEMMAEGIVKVRVDGDIMHTVAEGNGPINALDAALRKGLCQFYPELSAVHLSDYKVRILEQTSGTDALVRVLIESSDGENTWHTVGASPNIIEASWLALSDSFEYWLITKKCKNCKKQ
;
A
#
# COMPACT_ATOMS: atom_id res chain seq x y z
N MET A 1 -11.97 0.77 21.50
CA MET A 1 -11.68 0.25 22.86
C MET A 1 -10.54 1.04 23.48
N PRO A 2 -10.60 1.41 24.76
CA PRO A 2 -9.47 2.01 25.48
C PRO A 2 -8.25 1.07 25.45
N TYR A 3 -7.04 1.62 25.33
CA TYR A 3 -5.73 0.94 25.32
C TYR A 3 -5.48 -0.07 24.20
N VAL A 4 -6.39 -1.02 23.94
CA VAL A 4 -6.21 -2.09 22.93
C VAL A 4 -6.87 -1.80 21.59
N GLY A 5 -7.55 -0.65 21.46
CA GLY A 5 -8.11 -0.24 20.17
C GLY A 5 -7.00 0.09 19.17
N SER A 6 -7.25 -0.19 17.88
CA SER A 6 -6.34 0.09 16.77
C SER A 6 -5.95 1.57 16.61
N SER A 7 -6.70 2.46 17.26
CA SER A 7 -6.49 3.92 17.26
C SER A 7 -6.13 4.48 18.64
N ALA A 8 -5.94 3.64 19.66
CA ALA A 8 -5.73 4.08 21.04
C ALA A 8 -4.43 4.86 21.26
N PHE A 9 -3.43 4.64 20.41
CA PHE A 9 -2.12 5.33 20.44
C PHE A 9 -1.79 5.98 19.10
N SER A 10 -2.81 6.44 18.36
CA SER A 10 -2.65 7.13 17.08
C SER A 10 -2.51 8.63 17.25
N HIS A 11 -1.50 9.22 16.59
CA HIS A 11 -1.20 10.66 16.68
C HIS A 11 -1.20 11.29 15.29
N LYS A 12 -2.12 12.23 15.06
CA LYS A 12 -2.30 12.92 13.77
C LYS A 12 -1.78 14.36 13.77
N ALA A 13 -1.99 15.08 14.88
CA ALA A 13 -1.65 16.49 14.98
C ALA A 13 -0.13 16.70 15.14
N GLY A 14 0.46 17.56 14.30
CA GLY A 14 1.90 17.82 14.33
C GLY A 14 2.45 18.33 15.66
N LEU A 15 1.63 18.99 16.48
CA LEU A 15 2.00 19.37 17.85
C LEU A 15 2.12 18.17 18.79
N HIS A 16 1.22 17.19 18.69
CA HIS A 16 1.26 15.97 19.50
C HIS A 16 2.51 15.16 19.15
N VAL A 17 2.75 15.03 17.84
CA VAL A 17 3.92 14.36 17.27
C VAL A 17 5.21 15.06 17.73
N SER A 18 5.29 16.39 17.65
CA SER A 18 6.44 17.17 18.15
C SER A 18 6.67 16.98 19.66
N GLY A 19 5.61 16.94 20.46
CA GLY A 19 5.69 16.64 21.89
C GLY A 19 6.26 15.25 22.15
N LEU A 20 5.79 14.24 21.44
CA LEU A 20 6.28 12.86 21.53
C LEU A 20 7.77 12.73 21.20
N SER A 21 8.28 13.48 20.22
CA SER A 21 9.73 13.46 19.92
C SER A 21 10.60 14.04 21.02
N LYS A 22 10.05 14.96 21.83
CA LYS A 22 10.79 15.58 22.94
C LYS A 22 10.68 14.74 24.21
N TRP A 23 9.50 14.17 24.45
CA TRP A 23 9.25 13.29 25.58
C TRP A 23 8.18 12.27 25.21
N SER A 24 8.55 10.99 25.20
CA SER A 24 7.70 9.87 24.79
C SER A 24 6.43 9.70 25.64
N GLY A 25 6.45 10.12 26.91
CA GLY A 25 5.27 10.12 27.79
C GLY A 25 4.27 11.24 27.50
N SER A 26 4.59 12.19 26.61
CA SER A 26 3.65 13.25 26.23
C SER A 26 2.48 12.65 25.46
N TYR A 27 1.24 12.98 25.82
CA TYR A 27 0.04 12.53 25.10
C TYR A 27 -0.19 11.00 25.08
N GLN A 28 0.56 10.22 25.87
CA GLN A 28 0.36 8.78 26.06
C GLN A 28 0.18 8.49 27.55
N HIS A 29 -0.88 7.76 27.89
CA HIS A 29 -1.16 7.37 29.27
C HIS A 29 -0.23 6.25 29.77
N ILE A 30 0.18 5.36 28.86
CA ILE A 30 1.11 4.24 29.09
C ILE A 30 1.92 3.99 27.81
N GLU A 31 3.03 3.25 27.93
CA GLU A 31 3.75 2.73 26.76
C GLU A 31 2.85 1.70 26.02
N PRO A 32 2.58 1.89 24.71
CA PRO A 32 1.69 1.02 23.93
C PRO A 32 2.08 -0.46 23.97
N GLU A 33 3.38 -0.74 23.99
CA GLU A 33 3.95 -2.08 23.94
C GLU A 33 3.56 -2.92 25.16
N LEU A 34 3.30 -2.28 26.31
CA LEU A 34 2.86 -2.95 27.54
C LEU A 34 1.48 -3.60 27.42
N VAL A 35 0.67 -3.19 26.45
CA VAL A 35 -0.65 -3.74 26.17
C VAL A 35 -0.72 -4.43 24.81
N GLY A 36 0.43 -4.78 24.23
CA GLY A 36 0.51 -5.40 22.90
C GLY A 36 0.04 -4.49 21.77
N ASN A 37 0.05 -3.17 21.99
CA ASN A 37 -0.28 -2.16 20.99
C ASN A 37 1.01 -1.44 20.56
N HIS A 38 0.91 -0.53 19.60
CA HIS A 38 2.05 0.24 19.11
C HIS A 38 1.64 1.68 18.79
N GLN A 39 2.60 2.59 18.89
CA GLN A 39 2.38 3.97 18.48
C GLN A 39 2.18 4.06 16.97
N ARG A 40 1.10 4.73 16.52
CA ARG A 40 0.83 4.98 15.10
C ARG A 40 0.90 6.48 14.81
N LEU A 41 1.81 6.87 13.93
CA LEU A 41 1.92 8.24 13.43
C LEU A 41 1.09 8.34 12.15
N LEU A 42 -0.01 9.09 12.22
CA LEU A 42 -0.91 9.28 11.09
C LEU A 42 -0.37 10.42 10.21
N VAL A 43 -0.22 10.13 8.92
CA VAL A 43 0.16 11.13 7.92
C VAL A 43 -1.06 11.45 7.05
N SER A 44 -1.35 12.74 6.92
CA SER A 44 -2.46 13.29 6.13
C SER A 44 -2.09 14.69 5.60
N GLU A 45 -2.92 15.33 4.79
CA GLU A 45 -2.75 16.74 4.35
C GLU A 45 -2.55 17.70 5.52
N LEU A 46 -3.25 17.44 6.64
CA LEU A 46 -3.16 18.21 7.87
C LEU A 46 -1.91 17.88 8.71
N ALA A 47 -1.15 16.86 8.31
CA ALA A 47 0.07 16.47 9.01
C ALA A 47 1.18 17.49 8.71
N GLY A 48 1.88 17.91 9.77
CA GLY A 48 2.99 18.84 9.64
C GLY A 48 4.28 18.16 9.17
N ARG A 49 5.31 18.96 8.90
CA ARG A 49 6.67 18.47 8.59
C ARG A 49 7.18 17.47 9.63
N SER A 50 6.84 17.69 10.90
CA SER A 50 7.22 16.81 12.01
C SER A 50 6.73 15.36 11.84
N ASN A 51 5.52 15.15 11.29
CA ASN A 51 4.99 13.80 11.06
C ASN A 51 5.80 13.09 9.97
N ILE A 52 6.11 13.78 8.88
CA ILE A 52 6.93 13.25 7.78
C ILE A 52 8.31 12.85 8.30
N VAL A 53 8.98 13.75 9.03
CA VAL A 53 10.34 13.50 9.56
C VAL A 53 10.34 12.32 10.53
N GLN A 54 9.35 12.24 11.43
CA GLN A 54 9.29 11.13 12.38
C GLN A 54 8.95 9.80 11.71
N ARG A 55 8.04 9.79 10.73
CA ARG A 55 7.72 8.56 10.00
C ARG A 55 8.90 8.09 9.16
N ALA A 56 9.59 9.00 8.46
CA ALA A 56 10.83 8.68 7.76
C ALA A 56 11.89 8.10 8.71
N LYS A 57 12.06 8.69 9.89
CA LYS A 57 12.98 8.17 10.91
C LYS A 57 12.60 6.75 11.38
N ALA A 58 11.31 6.46 11.53
CA ALA A 58 10.81 5.14 11.93
C ALA A 58 11.17 4.04 10.91
N ILE A 59 11.27 4.38 9.62
CA ILE A 59 11.73 3.47 8.56
C ILE A 59 13.24 3.57 8.28
N GLY A 60 13.99 4.29 9.12
CA GLY A 60 15.45 4.39 9.04
C GLY A 60 15.98 5.50 8.12
N ILE A 61 15.13 6.42 7.65
CA ILE A 61 15.49 7.52 6.77
C ILE A 61 15.58 8.82 7.57
N ASN A 62 16.75 9.43 7.62
CA ASN A 62 16.96 10.70 8.32
C ASN A 62 16.73 11.89 7.37
N LEU A 63 15.60 12.57 7.56
CA LEU A 63 15.28 13.81 6.83
C LEU A 63 15.48 15.02 7.74
N ALA A 64 16.19 16.04 7.25
CA ALA A 64 16.29 17.30 7.98
C ALA A 64 14.95 18.07 7.91
N PRO A 65 14.41 18.60 9.03
CA PRO A 65 13.04 19.13 9.08
C PRO A 65 12.70 20.24 8.07
N ASP A 66 13.67 21.07 7.71
CA ASP A 66 13.50 22.19 6.77
C ASP A 66 14.11 21.93 5.40
N SER A 67 14.48 20.66 5.13
CA SER A 67 15.07 20.25 3.86
C SER A 67 14.07 20.37 2.71
N LYS A 68 14.61 20.42 1.48
CA LYS A 68 13.78 20.48 0.27
C LYS A 68 12.97 19.19 0.13
N GLU A 69 13.55 18.05 0.46
CA GLU A 69 12.93 16.73 0.40
C GLU A 69 11.67 16.65 1.26
N VAL A 70 11.68 17.20 2.49
CA VAL A 70 10.49 17.22 3.36
C VAL A 70 9.39 18.11 2.76
N LYS A 71 9.76 19.25 2.15
CA LYS A 71 8.79 20.16 1.51
C LYS A 71 8.17 19.52 0.26
N ASP A 72 8.98 18.90 -0.58
CA ASP A 72 8.55 18.23 -1.81
C ASP A 72 7.65 17.03 -1.47
N LEU A 73 8.02 16.24 -0.45
CA LEU A 73 7.20 15.13 0.03
C LEU A 73 5.85 15.60 0.60
N LEU A 74 5.83 16.71 1.35
CA LEU A 74 4.58 17.29 1.84
C LEU A 74 3.67 17.75 0.69
N GLN A 75 4.24 18.37 -0.35
CA GLN A 75 3.49 18.75 -1.54
C GLN A 75 2.96 17.52 -2.30
N GLN A 76 3.77 16.47 -2.42
CA GLN A 76 3.37 15.22 -3.06
C GLN A 76 2.21 14.56 -2.30
N VAL A 77 2.27 14.49 -0.96
CA VAL A 77 1.16 13.98 -0.14
C VAL A 77 -0.12 14.76 -0.40
N LYS A 78 -0.07 16.10 -0.35
CA LYS A 78 -1.24 16.95 -0.64
C LYS A 78 -1.81 16.71 -2.03
N LYS A 79 -0.95 16.59 -3.03
CA LYS A 79 -1.35 16.27 -4.41
C LYS A 79 -2.06 14.91 -4.47
N MET A 80 -1.47 13.87 -3.89
CA MET A 80 -2.06 12.54 -3.90
C MET A 80 -3.39 12.49 -3.14
N GLU A 81 -3.52 13.18 -2.01
CA GLU A 81 -4.80 13.24 -1.28
C GLU A 81 -5.89 13.99 -2.07
N SER A 82 -5.53 15.04 -2.82
CA SER A 82 -6.47 15.69 -3.75
C SER A 82 -6.93 14.78 -4.89
N LEU A 83 -6.14 13.75 -5.22
CA LEU A 83 -6.48 12.69 -6.17
C LEU A 83 -7.19 11.49 -5.48
N GLY A 84 -7.59 11.66 -4.23
CA GLY A 84 -8.35 10.67 -3.49
C GLY A 84 -7.53 9.63 -2.73
N PHE A 85 -6.20 9.77 -2.62
CA PHE A 85 -5.43 8.90 -1.73
C PHE A 85 -5.69 9.25 -0.25
N GLN A 86 -5.44 8.31 0.66
CA GLN A 86 -5.43 8.58 2.11
C GLN A 86 -4.39 7.69 2.78
N TYR A 87 -3.33 8.33 3.27
CA TYR A 87 -2.18 7.63 3.86
C TYR A 87 -2.38 7.29 5.35
N GLU A 88 -3.39 7.86 6.01
CA GLU A 88 -3.70 7.65 7.42
C GLU A 88 -3.87 6.17 7.80
N ASN A 89 -4.40 5.35 6.90
CA ASN A 89 -4.56 3.90 7.10
C ASN A 89 -3.80 3.08 6.05
N ALA A 90 -2.78 3.67 5.41
CA ALA A 90 -2.02 3.06 4.34
C ALA A 90 -0.54 3.43 4.48
N GLU A 91 0.03 3.08 5.63
CA GLU A 91 1.37 3.50 6.01
C GLU A 91 2.44 2.96 5.05
N ALA A 92 2.24 1.78 4.47
CA ALA A 92 3.19 1.21 3.50
C ALA A 92 3.25 2.02 2.20
N SER A 93 2.10 2.49 1.69
CA SER A 93 2.08 3.40 0.53
C SER A 93 2.76 4.74 0.83
N PHE A 94 2.64 5.25 2.07
CA PHE A 94 3.38 6.44 2.47
C PHE A 94 4.89 6.17 2.57
N ASP A 95 5.29 5.06 3.18
CA ASP A 95 6.70 4.69 3.30
C ASP A 95 7.34 4.50 1.93
N LEU A 96 6.60 3.94 0.97
CA LEU A 96 7.03 3.87 -0.42
C LEU A 96 7.22 5.25 -1.04
N LEU A 97 6.32 6.19 -0.78
CA LEU A 97 6.48 7.57 -1.23
C LEU A 97 7.79 8.20 -0.67
N VAL A 98 8.14 7.91 0.59
CA VAL A 98 9.41 8.37 1.19
C VAL A 98 10.61 7.66 0.55
N ASN A 99 10.53 6.35 0.30
CA ASN A 99 11.62 5.58 -0.31
C ASN A 99 11.88 6.03 -1.75
N ARG A 100 10.82 6.25 -2.54
CA ARG A 100 10.89 6.70 -3.94
C ARG A 100 11.53 8.08 -4.11
N THR A 101 11.59 8.91 -3.06
CA THR A 101 12.31 10.21 -3.08
C THR A 101 13.78 10.10 -2.69
N GLN A 102 14.24 8.95 -2.21
CA GLN A 102 15.65 8.78 -1.85
C GLN A 102 16.54 8.73 -3.09
N THR A 103 17.72 9.35 -2.98
CA THR A 103 18.73 9.28 -4.03
C THR A 103 19.20 7.83 -4.19
N GLY A 104 19.20 7.32 -5.42
CA GLY A 104 19.59 5.94 -5.72
C GLY A 104 18.52 4.89 -5.43
N TYR A 105 17.28 5.30 -5.15
CA TYR A 105 16.16 4.36 -5.13
C TYR A 105 15.98 3.70 -6.50
N ILE A 106 15.91 2.36 -6.51
CA ILE A 106 15.63 1.56 -7.69
C ILE A 106 14.44 0.67 -7.32
N ALA A 107 13.32 0.86 -8.04
CA ALA A 107 12.14 0.03 -7.85
C ALA A 107 12.51 -1.44 -8.16
N PRO A 108 12.09 -2.41 -7.33
CA PRO A 108 12.33 -3.83 -7.60
C PRO A 108 11.71 -4.31 -8.93
N PHE A 109 10.61 -3.68 -9.35
CA PHE A 109 9.95 -3.95 -10.61
C PHE A 109 9.24 -2.69 -11.11
N GLU A 110 8.90 -2.69 -12.39
CA GLU A 110 8.09 -1.66 -13.04
C GLU A 110 6.88 -2.32 -13.70
N LEU A 111 5.69 -1.85 -13.34
CA LEU A 111 4.45 -2.24 -14.00
C LEU A 111 4.32 -1.45 -15.29
N ILE A 112 4.38 -2.15 -16.42
CA ILE A 112 4.32 -1.52 -17.74
C ILE A 112 2.88 -1.36 -18.18
N ASP A 113 2.10 -2.44 -18.10
CA ASP A 113 0.72 -2.45 -18.59
C ASP A 113 -0.07 -3.62 -17.99
N PHE A 114 -1.39 -3.51 -18.01
CA PHE A 114 -2.29 -4.60 -17.67
C PHE A 114 -3.56 -4.58 -18.53
N MET A 115 -4.13 -5.75 -18.78
CA MET A 115 -5.44 -5.91 -19.40
C MET A 115 -6.25 -6.93 -18.61
N VAL A 116 -7.54 -6.68 -18.46
CA VAL A 116 -8.46 -7.62 -17.82
C VAL A 116 -9.67 -7.86 -18.70
N VAL A 117 -9.96 -9.13 -18.96
CA VAL A 117 -11.16 -9.57 -19.66
C VAL A 117 -12.06 -10.25 -18.64
N VAL A 118 -13.32 -9.83 -18.54
CA VAL A 118 -14.30 -10.43 -17.63
C VAL A 118 -15.45 -10.99 -18.47
N GLU A 119 -15.69 -12.29 -18.34
CA GLU A 119 -16.73 -12.99 -19.09
C GLU A 119 -17.69 -13.73 -18.17
N LYS A 120 -18.98 -13.63 -18.48
CA LYS A 120 -20.02 -14.50 -17.91
C LYS A 120 -20.29 -15.62 -18.90
N GLN A 121 -19.86 -16.85 -18.60
CA GLN A 121 -20.12 -18.00 -19.47
C GLN A 121 -21.63 -18.32 -19.47
N ARG A 122 -22.31 -18.02 -20.58
CA ARG A 122 -23.77 -18.27 -20.76
C ARG A 122 -24.13 -19.73 -21.07
N ARG A 123 -23.17 -20.65 -21.20
CA ARG A 123 -23.45 -22.03 -21.64
C ARG A 123 -23.38 -22.99 -20.45
N PRO A 124 -24.45 -23.77 -20.16
CA PRO A 124 -24.39 -24.81 -19.15
C PRO A 124 -23.45 -25.91 -19.66
N SER A 125 -22.27 -26.05 -19.06
CA SER A 125 -21.51 -27.30 -19.19
C SER A 125 -22.31 -28.37 -18.45
N ALA A 126 -22.57 -29.49 -19.10
CA ALA A 126 -23.34 -30.62 -18.55
C ALA A 126 -22.73 -31.24 -17.27
N MET A 127 -21.55 -30.75 -16.82
CA MET A 127 -20.85 -31.18 -15.61
C MET A 127 -20.52 -30.05 -14.62
N ARG A 128 -20.94 -28.80 -14.87
CA ARG A 128 -20.74 -27.70 -13.91
C ARG A 128 -22.03 -26.94 -13.73
N ASN A 129 -22.75 -27.26 -12.65
CA ASN A 129 -23.69 -26.32 -12.05
C ASN A 129 -22.86 -25.15 -11.51
N GLN A 130 -22.66 -24.08 -12.29
CA GLN A 130 -22.58 -22.72 -11.75
C GLN A 130 -22.43 -21.68 -12.86
N ASP A 131 -23.24 -20.64 -12.72
CA ASP A 131 -23.26 -19.39 -13.48
C ASP A 131 -22.05 -18.53 -13.04
N GLU A 132 -20.83 -19.07 -13.18
CA GLU A 132 -19.58 -18.48 -12.67
C GLU A 132 -19.08 -17.37 -13.60
N MET A 133 -18.86 -16.17 -13.03
CA MET A 133 -18.08 -15.13 -13.70
C MET A 133 -16.61 -15.52 -13.64
N MET A 134 -15.92 -15.45 -14.78
CA MET A 134 -14.49 -15.69 -14.90
C MET A 134 -13.81 -14.40 -15.35
N ALA A 135 -12.60 -14.17 -14.86
CA ALA A 135 -11.75 -13.08 -15.31
C ALA A 135 -10.39 -13.62 -15.76
N GLU A 136 -9.88 -13.06 -16.85
CA GLU A 136 -8.50 -13.28 -17.31
C GLU A 136 -7.74 -11.97 -17.17
N GLY A 137 -6.64 -12.02 -16.42
CA GLY A 137 -5.74 -10.92 -16.16
C GLY A 137 -4.45 -11.12 -16.92
N ILE A 138 -4.03 -10.09 -17.62
CA ILE A 138 -2.82 -10.04 -18.42
C ILE A 138 -1.97 -8.90 -17.87
N VAL A 139 -0.72 -9.20 -17.53
CA VAL A 139 0.19 -8.25 -16.90
C VAL A 139 1.50 -8.22 -17.68
N LYS A 140 1.99 -7.02 -17.94
CA LYS A 140 3.33 -6.76 -18.44
C LYS A 140 4.15 -6.07 -17.34
N VAL A 141 5.19 -6.75 -16.88
CA VAL A 141 6.04 -6.28 -15.78
C VAL A 141 7.51 -6.38 -16.18
N ARG A 142 8.32 -5.41 -15.75
CA ARG A 142 9.77 -5.40 -15.96
C ARG A 142 10.50 -5.62 -14.64
N VAL A 143 11.46 -6.54 -14.63
CA VAL A 143 12.39 -6.78 -13.51
C VAL A 143 13.80 -6.85 -14.08
N ASP A 144 14.74 -6.08 -13.53
CA ASP A 144 16.15 -6.05 -13.96
C ASP A 144 16.36 -5.86 -15.49
N GLY A 145 15.43 -5.19 -16.16
CA GLY A 145 15.44 -4.95 -17.60
C GLY A 145 14.68 -5.99 -18.43
N ASP A 146 14.42 -7.18 -17.87
CA ASP A 146 13.64 -8.22 -18.52
C ASP A 146 12.16 -7.91 -18.44
N ILE A 147 11.46 -8.04 -19.58
CA ILE A 147 10.02 -7.79 -19.67
C ILE A 147 9.29 -9.13 -19.76
N MET A 148 8.44 -9.39 -18.77
CA MET A 148 7.59 -10.57 -18.73
C MET A 148 6.16 -10.20 -19.11
N HIS A 149 5.55 -11.05 -19.92
CA HIS A 149 4.14 -10.96 -20.26
C HIS A 149 3.44 -12.22 -19.73
N THR A 150 2.60 -12.03 -18.73
CA THR A 150 2.01 -13.13 -17.96
C THR A 150 0.51 -13.05 -17.96
N VAL A 151 -0.13 -14.21 -18.04
CA VAL A 151 -1.60 -14.33 -18.08
C VAL A 151 -2.05 -15.28 -16.97
N ALA A 152 -3.15 -14.97 -16.30
CA ALA A 152 -3.79 -15.85 -15.34
C ALA A 152 -5.30 -15.66 -15.32
N GLU A 153 -6.01 -16.75 -15.03
CA GLU A 153 -7.44 -16.71 -14.73
C GLU A 153 -7.65 -16.51 -13.23
N GLY A 154 -8.81 -15.94 -12.88
CA GLY A 154 -9.27 -15.79 -11.52
C GLY A 154 -10.79 -15.68 -11.44
N ASN A 155 -11.31 -15.76 -10.22
CA ASN A 155 -12.75 -15.61 -9.94
C ASN A 155 -13.26 -14.15 -10.03
N GLY A 156 -12.36 -13.22 -10.33
CA GLY A 156 -12.63 -11.80 -10.50
C GLY A 156 -11.41 -11.05 -11.01
N PRO A 157 -11.58 -9.81 -11.49
CA PRO A 157 -10.53 -9.06 -12.16
C PRO A 157 -9.27 -8.87 -11.29
N ILE A 158 -9.45 -8.61 -10.00
CA ILE A 158 -8.34 -8.38 -9.07
C ILE A 158 -7.59 -9.68 -8.80
N ASN A 159 -8.29 -10.80 -8.63
CA ASN A 159 -7.65 -12.10 -8.44
C ASN A 159 -6.86 -12.52 -9.68
N ALA A 160 -7.39 -12.27 -10.87
CA ALA A 160 -6.71 -12.57 -12.13
C ALA A 160 -5.45 -11.72 -12.32
N LEU A 161 -5.52 -10.40 -12.03
CA LEU A 161 -4.35 -9.51 -12.05
C LEU A 161 -3.29 -9.92 -11.02
N ASP A 162 -3.71 -10.25 -9.80
CA ASP A 162 -2.82 -10.71 -8.74
C ASP A 162 -2.08 -11.99 -9.14
N ALA A 163 -2.82 -12.99 -9.64
CA ALA A 163 -2.23 -14.24 -10.11
C ALA A 163 -1.27 -14.02 -11.30
N ALA A 164 -1.63 -13.15 -12.25
CA ALA A 164 -0.78 -12.82 -13.39
C ALA A 164 0.51 -12.10 -12.95
N LEU A 165 0.39 -11.09 -12.09
CA LEU A 165 1.54 -10.35 -11.56
C LEU A 165 2.48 -11.27 -10.77
N ARG A 166 1.94 -12.14 -9.92
CA ARG A 166 2.76 -13.14 -9.18
C ARG A 166 3.48 -14.09 -10.12
N LYS A 167 2.86 -14.55 -11.21
CA LYS A 167 3.56 -15.38 -12.22
C LYS A 167 4.79 -14.68 -12.80
N GLY A 168 4.75 -13.35 -12.95
CA GLY A 168 5.88 -12.56 -13.42
C GLY A 168 6.93 -12.35 -12.33
N LEU A 169 6.51 -11.90 -11.16
CA LEU A 169 7.41 -11.52 -10.07
C LEU A 169 8.06 -12.72 -9.35
N CYS A 170 7.34 -13.82 -9.14
CA CYS A 170 7.87 -14.98 -8.41
C CYS A 170 9.00 -15.70 -9.15
N GLN A 171 9.23 -15.40 -10.43
CA GLN A 171 10.41 -15.89 -11.16
C GLN A 171 11.71 -15.25 -10.65
N PHE A 172 11.63 -14.00 -10.19
CA PHE A 172 12.76 -13.22 -9.67
C PHE A 172 12.76 -13.15 -8.14
N TYR A 173 11.58 -13.20 -7.53
CA TYR A 173 11.35 -13.11 -6.09
C TYR A 173 10.47 -14.27 -5.61
N PRO A 174 10.96 -15.53 -5.61
CA PRO A 174 10.16 -16.70 -5.24
C PRO A 174 9.51 -16.58 -3.87
N GLU A 175 10.18 -15.92 -2.93
CA GLU A 175 9.68 -15.67 -1.58
C GLU A 175 8.40 -14.83 -1.52
N LEU A 176 8.06 -14.10 -2.60
CA LEU A 176 6.80 -13.33 -2.70
C LEU A 176 5.56 -14.24 -2.57
N SER A 177 5.70 -15.56 -2.77
CA SER A 177 4.63 -16.53 -2.55
C SER A 177 4.13 -16.57 -1.10
N ALA A 178 4.90 -16.07 -0.13
CA ALA A 178 4.47 -15.95 1.26
C ALA A 178 3.45 -14.82 1.49
N VAL A 179 3.39 -13.84 0.59
CA VAL A 179 2.52 -12.67 0.73
C VAL A 179 1.10 -13.02 0.27
N HIS A 180 0.10 -12.76 1.10
CA HIS A 180 -1.30 -12.88 0.75
C HIS A 180 -2.10 -11.65 1.18
N LEU A 181 -3.18 -11.35 0.44
CA LEU A 181 -4.11 -10.28 0.80
C LEU A 181 -5.06 -10.80 1.89
N SER A 182 -5.10 -10.13 3.04
CA SER A 182 -5.96 -10.49 4.17
C SER A 182 -7.27 -9.72 4.20
N ASP A 183 -7.29 -8.50 3.67
CA ASP A 183 -8.49 -7.64 3.62
C ASP A 183 -8.47 -6.72 2.40
N TYR A 184 -9.66 -6.39 1.90
CA TYR A 184 -9.86 -5.56 0.72
C TYR A 184 -11.09 -4.67 0.92
N LYS A 185 -10.87 -3.35 0.94
CA LYS A 185 -11.91 -2.36 1.22
C LYS A 185 -11.99 -1.32 0.12
N VAL A 186 -13.21 -1.11 -0.39
CA VAL A 186 -13.52 -0.07 -1.37
C VAL A 186 -14.31 1.04 -0.69
N ARG A 187 -13.98 2.29 -1.04
CA ARG A 187 -14.68 3.50 -0.59
C ARG A 187 -14.91 4.42 -1.78
N ILE A 188 -16.14 4.92 -1.92
CA ILE A 188 -16.49 5.94 -2.90
C ILE A 188 -16.29 7.30 -2.21
N LEU A 189 -15.55 8.20 -2.85
CA LEU A 189 -15.16 9.48 -2.24
C LEU A 189 -16.15 10.61 -2.54
N GLU A 190 -16.69 10.63 -3.75
CA GLU A 190 -17.71 11.60 -4.17
C GLU A 190 -19.03 10.89 -4.44
N GLN A 191 -20.06 11.20 -3.64
CA GLN A 191 -21.39 10.59 -3.82
C GLN A 191 -22.20 11.24 -4.94
N THR A 192 -21.80 12.42 -5.41
CA THR A 192 -22.54 13.23 -6.39
C THR A 192 -22.23 12.89 -7.85
N SER A 193 -21.11 12.21 -8.10
CA SER A 193 -20.56 12.00 -9.45
C SER A 193 -21.05 10.68 -10.10
N GLY A 194 -21.97 9.97 -9.44
CA GLY A 194 -22.61 8.76 -9.99
C GLY A 194 -21.60 7.65 -10.32
N THR A 195 -21.61 7.18 -11.57
CA THR A 195 -20.72 6.12 -12.06
C THR A 195 -19.28 6.57 -12.28
N ASP A 196 -19.03 7.88 -12.36
CA ASP A 196 -17.70 8.46 -12.57
C ASP A 196 -17.04 8.87 -11.24
N ALA A 197 -17.59 8.39 -10.13
CA ALA A 197 -17.11 8.71 -8.80
C ALA A 197 -15.69 8.16 -8.56
N LEU A 198 -14.86 8.98 -7.93
CA LEU A 198 -13.53 8.59 -7.51
C LEU A 198 -13.61 7.46 -6.47
N VAL A 199 -12.91 6.36 -6.74
CA VAL A 199 -12.85 5.18 -5.90
C VAL A 199 -11.51 5.12 -5.19
N ARG A 200 -11.53 4.83 -3.90
CA ARG A 200 -10.36 4.51 -3.07
C ARG A 200 -10.40 3.03 -2.71
N VAL A 201 -9.31 2.33 -2.98
CA VAL A 201 -9.10 0.94 -2.62
C VAL A 201 -8.02 0.88 -1.55
N LEU A 202 -8.33 0.21 -0.44
CA LEU A 202 -7.39 -0.11 0.62
C LEU A 202 -7.18 -1.62 0.66
N ILE A 203 -5.92 -2.04 0.57
CA ILE A 203 -5.51 -3.44 0.63
C ILE A 203 -4.71 -3.67 1.91
N GLU A 204 -5.10 -4.67 2.68
CA GLU A 204 -4.26 -5.25 3.73
C GLU A 204 -3.56 -6.50 3.18
N SER A 205 -2.27 -6.59 3.42
CA SER A 205 -1.46 -7.75 3.05
C SER A 205 -0.65 -8.25 4.25
N SER A 206 -0.32 -9.53 4.22
CA SER A 206 0.48 -10.18 5.24
C SER A 206 1.43 -11.21 4.64
N ASP A 207 2.57 -11.40 5.29
CA ASP A 207 3.51 -12.50 5.03
C ASP A 207 3.48 -13.56 6.15
N GLY A 208 2.45 -13.55 7.00
CA GLY A 208 2.30 -14.38 8.18
C GLY A 208 3.01 -13.87 9.44
N GLU A 209 4.00 -12.97 9.29
CA GLU A 209 4.69 -12.34 10.43
C GLU A 209 4.26 -10.88 10.61
N ASN A 210 4.15 -10.14 9.52
CA ASN A 210 3.85 -8.71 9.49
C ASN A 210 2.58 -8.48 8.70
N THR A 211 1.90 -7.38 8.99
CA THR A 211 0.76 -6.88 8.23
C THR A 211 1.04 -5.45 7.78
N TRP A 212 0.56 -5.09 6.60
CA TRP A 212 0.71 -3.73 6.08
C TRP A 212 -0.47 -3.34 5.19
N HIS A 213 -0.71 -2.04 5.11
CA HIS A 213 -1.81 -1.45 4.37
C HIS A 213 -1.32 -0.54 3.26
N THR A 214 -1.92 -0.68 2.08
CA THR A 214 -1.62 0.11 0.89
C THR A 214 -2.90 0.67 0.29
N VAL A 215 -2.76 1.79 -0.42
CA VAL A 215 -3.91 2.53 -0.97
C VAL A 215 -3.68 2.88 -2.42
N GLY A 216 -4.74 2.74 -3.22
CA GLY A 216 -4.83 3.27 -4.57
C GLY A 216 -6.12 4.05 -4.73
N ALA A 217 -6.10 5.10 -5.55
CA ALA A 217 -7.28 5.87 -5.88
C ALA A 217 -7.33 6.14 -7.38
N SER A 218 -8.50 5.94 -7.98
CA SER A 218 -8.77 6.18 -9.39
C SER A 218 -10.30 6.19 -9.62
N PRO A 219 -10.81 6.88 -10.64
CA PRO A 219 -12.17 6.66 -11.13
C PRO A 219 -12.42 5.21 -11.58
N ASN A 220 -11.37 4.47 -11.95
CA ASN A 220 -11.43 3.07 -12.31
C ASN A 220 -11.02 2.18 -11.12
N ILE A 221 -11.96 1.35 -10.63
CA ILE A 221 -11.73 0.43 -9.52
C ILE A 221 -10.61 -0.58 -9.79
N ILE A 222 -10.42 -1.02 -11.04
CA ILE A 222 -9.37 -1.96 -11.43
C ILE A 222 -8.01 -1.26 -11.32
N GLU A 223 -7.90 -0.02 -11.79
CA GLU A 223 -6.66 0.78 -11.66
C GLU A 223 -6.35 1.11 -10.19
N ALA A 224 -7.36 1.52 -9.40
CA ALA A 224 -7.17 1.77 -7.97
C ALA A 224 -6.67 0.51 -7.24
N SER A 225 -7.21 -0.66 -7.60
CA SER A 225 -6.75 -1.94 -7.05
C SER A 225 -5.34 -2.30 -7.50
N TRP A 226 -5.02 -2.04 -8.78
CA TRP A 226 -3.71 -2.28 -9.37
C TRP A 226 -2.61 -1.48 -8.67
N LEU A 227 -2.86 -0.20 -8.42
CA LEU A 227 -1.93 0.68 -7.71
C LEU A 227 -1.68 0.21 -6.26
N ALA A 228 -2.75 -0.12 -5.53
CA ALA A 228 -2.63 -0.61 -4.16
C ALA A 228 -1.88 -1.96 -4.11
N LEU A 229 -2.19 -2.89 -5.02
CA LEU A 229 -1.56 -4.20 -5.09
C LEU A 229 -0.06 -4.08 -5.43
N SER A 230 0.29 -3.22 -6.39
CA SER A 230 1.66 -2.90 -6.75
C SER A 230 2.45 -2.40 -5.54
N ASP A 231 1.92 -1.39 -4.86
CA ASP A 231 2.54 -0.82 -3.66
C ASP A 231 2.72 -1.91 -2.60
N SER A 232 1.77 -2.83 -2.45
CA SER A 232 1.88 -3.91 -1.46
C SER A 232 3.09 -4.81 -1.71
N PHE A 233 3.30 -5.24 -2.95
CA PHE A 233 4.45 -6.07 -3.31
C PHE A 233 5.77 -5.30 -3.28
N GLU A 234 5.78 -4.06 -3.78
CA GLU A 234 6.97 -3.22 -3.75
C GLU A 234 7.43 -2.99 -2.31
N TYR A 235 6.51 -2.65 -1.41
CA TYR A 235 6.78 -2.44 0.02
C TYR A 235 7.40 -3.68 0.66
N TRP A 236 6.83 -4.85 0.41
CA TRP A 236 7.36 -6.09 0.98
C TRP A 236 8.77 -6.41 0.48
N LEU A 237 9.03 -6.22 -0.82
CA LEU A 237 10.35 -6.46 -1.40
C LEU A 237 11.43 -5.51 -0.84
N ILE A 238 11.12 -4.22 -0.67
CA ILE A 238 12.08 -3.26 -0.12
C ILE A 238 12.37 -3.52 1.36
N THR A 239 11.36 -3.90 2.15
CA THR A 239 11.53 -4.15 3.59
C THR A 239 12.31 -5.44 3.83
N LYS A 240 12.13 -6.47 2.98
CA LYS A 240 12.96 -7.68 2.96
C LYS A 240 14.42 -7.38 2.66
N LYS A 241 14.73 -6.59 1.61
CA LYS A 241 16.10 -6.19 1.27
C LYS A 241 16.78 -5.46 2.45
N CYS A 242 16.08 -4.55 3.12
CA CYS A 242 16.59 -3.86 4.31
C CYS A 242 16.90 -4.80 5.49
N LYS A 243 16.10 -5.87 5.71
CA LYS A 243 16.39 -6.87 6.76
C LYS A 243 17.64 -7.69 6.44
N ASN A 244 17.90 -8.01 5.18
CA ASN A 244 19.08 -8.78 4.76
C ASN A 244 20.36 -7.94 4.80
N CYS A 245 20.29 -6.64 4.49
CA CYS A 245 21.43 -5.73 4.54
C CYS A 245 21.94 -5.49 5.98
N LYS A 246 21.05 -5.61 6.99
CA LYS A 246 21.42 -5.51 8.42
C LYS A 246 22.01 -6.78 9.04
N LYS A 247 22.04 -7.89 8.29
CA LYS A 247 22.59 -9.19 8.73
C LYS A 247 23.99 -9.49 8.15
N GLN A 248 24.54 -8.58 7.36
CA GLN A 248 25.94 -8.60 6.89
C GLN A 248 26.74 -7.57 7.68
#